data_AF-A0A4R4K6B0-F1
#
_entry.id   AF-A0A4R4K6B0-F1
#
_cell.length_a   1.000
_cell.length_b   1.000
_cell.length_c   1.000
_cell.angle_alpha   90.00
_cell.angle_beta   90.00
_cell.angle_gamma   90.00
#
_symmetry.space_group_name_H-M   'P 1'
#
loop_
_entity.id
_entity.type
_entity.pdbx_description
1 polymer ?
#
loop_
_entity_poly.entity_id
_entity_poly.type
_entity_poly.pdbx_seq_one_letter_code
_entity_poly.pdbx_strand_id
1 'polypeptide(L)'
;MENIIDPDNAIVEVNNALKDILFQYLTNIDIRFDLPEMDLIPSKPTISVFLYDIHEDLQLRSAEPRRYNPATNLLLPGWVNINYNYLITYWHSSKPSSDGCSPDSQPDNQAAKIMTGVLNALINNRQLSKIPGAYTRVIPPQENLNSLGNFWQALGNRPRLSLLYSVTAPVKLQDVINMVEPVREISHSVVQKSNLISTQINQALSEKLCVDLGGTEDVRFALAKVNLKTEFTTEGNENRENEKIILKVSGITYSDYLSKIKNIILAWKNSQDAVVSVNGIGIFIAKENSDKLIGI
;
A
#
# COMPACT_ATOMS: atom_id res chain seq x y z
N MET A 1 -6.18 1.11 -22.42
CA MET A 1 -6.06 0.05 -21.40
C MET A 1 -7.48 -0.27 -21.00
N GLU A 2 -8.16 -1.14 -21.75
CA GLU A 2 -9.62 -1.40 -21.65
C GLU A 2 -9.97 -2.64 -20.81
N ASN A 3 -9.00 -3.27 -20.16
CA ASN A 3 -9.16 -4.62 -19.60
C ASN A 3 -8.90 -4.66 -18.09
N ILE A 4 -9.40 -3.68 -17.33
CA ILE A 4 -9.35 -3.69 -15.86
C ILE A 4 -10.71 -4.17 -15.37
N ILE A 5 -10.70 -5.21 -14.55
CA ILE A 5 -11.92 -5.84 -14.05
C ILE A 5 -12.53 -4.98 -12.94
N ASP A 6 -13.86 -4.92 -12.92
CA ASP A 6 -14.63 -4.28 -11.86
C ASP A 6 -14.46 -5.03 -10.52
N PRO A 7 -14.20 -4.33 -9.40
CA PRO A 7 -13.96 -4.97 -8.11
C PRO A 7 -15.12 -5.84 -7.64
N ASP A 8 -16.37 -5.48 -7.95
CA ASP A 8 -17.55 -6.16 -7.41
C ASP A 8 -17.77 -7.53 -8.06
N ASN A 9 -17.23 -7.75 -9.27
CA ASN A 9 -17.43 -8.98 -10.05
C ASN A 9 -16.13 -9.72 -10.39
N ALA A 10 -14.99 -9.36 -9.79
CA ALA A 10 -13.68 -9.83 -10.23
C ALA A 10 -13.53 -11.36 -10.29
N ILE A 11 -13.96 -12.06 -9.26
CA ILE A 11 -13.91 -13.54 -9.21
C ILE A 11 -14.87 -14.14 -10.25
N VAL A 12 -16.06 -13.56 -10.40
CA VAL A 12 -17.12 -14.07 -11.28
C VAL A 12 -16.71 -13.94 -12.75
N GLU A 13 -16.08 -12.84 -13.13
CA GLU A 13 -15.58 -12.63 -14.49
C GLU A 13 -14.49 -13.64 -14.87
N VAL A 14 -13.54 -13.91 -13.96
CA VAL A 14 -12.49 -14.91 -14.20
C VAL A 14 -13.09 -16.32 -14.29
N ASN A 15 -14.03 -16.67 -13.39
CA ASN A 15 -14.73 -17.96 -13.43
C ASN A 15 -15.49 -18.16 -14.75
N ASN A 16 -16.22 -17.14 -15.21
CA ASN A 16 -16.94 -17.19 -16.48
C ASN A 16 -15.98 -17.32 -17.67
N ALA A 17 -14.86 -16.60 -17.67
CA ALA A 17 -13.85 -16.72 -18.72
C ALA A 17 -13.24 -18.14 -18.78
N LEU A 18 -12.98 -18.75 -17.63
CA LEU A 18 -12.50 -20.13 -17.57
C LEU A 18 -13.56 -21.13 -18.05
N LYS A 19 -14.82 -20.94 -17.63
CA LYS A 19 -15.96 -21.76 -18.04
C LYS A 19 -16.05 -21.82 -19.57
N ASP A 20 -15.98 -20.68 -20.23
CA ASP A 20 -16.10 -20.59 -21.68
C ASP A 20 -14.96 -21.28 -22.42
N ILE A 21 -13.72 -21.16 -21.93
CA ILE A 21 -12.57 -21.89 -22.49
C ILE A 21 -12.79 -23.40 -22.39
N LEU A 22 -13.23 -23.88 -21.22
CA LEU A 22 -13.44 -25.30 -21.00
C LEU A 22 -14.57 -25.85 -21.88
N PHE A 23 -15.67 -25.11 -22.06
CA PHE A 23 -16.78 -25.53 -22.93
C PHE A 23 -16.42 -25.65 -24.42
N GLN A 24 -15.39 -24.94 -24.89
CA GLN A 24 -14.96 -25.06 -26.29
C GLN A 24 -14.30 -26.41 -26.59
N TYR A 25 -13.68 -27.04 -25.59
CA TYR A 25 -12.90 -28.28 -25.75
C TYR A 25 -13.61 -29.51 -25.21
N LEU A 26 -14.60 -29.34 -24.34
CA LEU A 26 -15.29 -30.42 -23.64
C LEU A 26 -16.73 -30.51 -24.09
N THR A 27 -17.15 -31.71 -24.49
CA THR A 27 -18.54 -32.01 -24.88
C THR A 27 -19.14 -33.04 -23.94
N ASN A 28 -20.42 -32.88 -23.60
CA ASN A 28 -21.20 -33.83 -22.76
C ASN A 28 -20.66 -34.08 -21.34
N ILE A 29 -19.95 -33.11 -20.76
CA ILE A 29 -19.39 -33.18 -19.40
C ILE A 29 -19.95 -32.03 -18.57
N ASP A 30 -20.22 -32.29 -17.29
CA ASP A 30 -20.66 -31.25 -16.36
C ASP A 30 -19.46 -30.48 -15.80
N ILE A 31 -19.51 -29.14 -15.81
CA ILE A 31 -18.43 -28.29 -15.29
C ILE A 31 -18.96 -27.54 -14.08
N ARG A 32 -18.34 -27.80 -12.93
CA ARG A 32 -18.71 -27.23 -11.64
C ARG A 32 -17.58 -26.37 -11.08
N PHE A 33 -17.95 -25.33 -10.35
CA PHE A 33 -17.01 -24.41 -9.68
C PHE A 33 -16.97 -24.62 -8.15
N ASP A 34 -17.53 -25.74 -7.70
CA ASP A 34 -17.49 -26.22 -6.32
C ASP A 34 -16.81 -27.61 -6.29
N LEU A 35 -16.42 -28.04 -5.09
CA LEU A 35 -16.00 -29.42 -4.88
C LEU A 35 -17.25 -30.30 -4.70
N PRO A 36 -17.40 -31.38 -5.49
CA PRO A 36 -18.47 -32.35 -5.29
C PRO A 36 -18.39 -32.97 -3.89
N GLU A 37 -19.55 -33.29 -3.31
CA GLU A 37 -19.62 -34.04 -2.06
C GLU A 37 -18.94 -35.41 -2.20
N MET A 38 -18.13 -35.77 -1.22
CA MET A 38 -17.22 -36.92 -1.27
C MET A 38 -17.92 -38.27 -1.42
N ASP A 39 -19.12 -38.38 -0.87
CA ASP A 39 -19.93 -39.58 -0.86
C ASP A 39 -20.95 -39.63 -2.01
N LEU A 40 -21.12 -38.52 -2.72
CA LEU A 40 -22.06 -38.43 -3.82
C LEU A 40 -21.34 -38.73 -5.15
N ILE A 41 -21.74 -39.82 -5.79
CA ILE A 41 -21.29 -40.11 -7.15
C ILE A 41 -22.09 -39.21 -8.09
N PRO A 42 -21.44 -38.31 -8.85
CA PRO A 42 -22.16 -37.43 -9.77
C PRO A 42 -22.85 -38.27 -10.85
N SER A 43 -24.08 -37.90 -11.22
CA SER A 43 -24.85 -38.64 -12.23
C SER A 43 -24.24 -38.59 -13.64
N LYS A 44 -23.31 -37.66 -13.87
CA LYS A 44 -22.59 -37.45 -15.13
C LYS A 44 -21.09 -37.28 -14.83
N PRO A 45 -20.18 -37.58 -15.78
CA PRO A 45 -18.78 -37.22 -15.63
C PRO A 45 -18.68 -35.71 -15.40
N THR A 46 -17.99 -35.32 -14.34
CA THR A 46 -17.96 -33.93 -13.87
C THR A 46 -16.52 -33.46 -13.70
N ILE A 47 -16.23 -32.26 -14.18
CA ILE A 47 -14.99 -31.54 -13.90
C ILE A 47 -15.30 -30.52 -12.82
N SER A 48 -14.53 -30.57 -11.74
CA SER A 48 -14.58 -29.59 -10.67
C SER A 48 -13.41 -28.64 -10.83
N VAL A 49 -13.71 -27.37 -11.03
CA VAL A 49 -12.79 -26.26 -11.03
C VAL A 49 -12.87 -25.59 -9.65
N PHE A 50 -11.94 -25.90 -8.77
CA PHE A 50 -11.94 -25.39 -7.41
C PHE A 50 -10.95 -24.24 -7.24
N LEU A 51 -11.43 -23.06 -6.86
CA LEU A 51 -10.59 -21.92 -6.48
C LEU A 51 -10.14 -22.11 -5.03
N TYR A 52 -8.87 -22.46 -4.80
CA TYR A 52 -8.38 -22.82 -3.48
C TYR A 52 -7.63 -21.69 -2.76
N ASP A 53 -7.06 -20.75 -3.51
CA ASP A 53 -6.30 -19.63 -2.96
C ASP A 53 -6.37 -18.38 -3.85
N ILE A 54 -6.41 -17.22 -3.21
CA ILE A 54 -6.43 -15.91 -3.84
C ILE A 54 -5.45 -15.00 -3.09
N HIS A 55 -4.49 -14.43 -3.80
CA HIS A 55 -3.53 -13.49 -3.22
C HIS A 55 -3.07 -12.47 -4.24
N GLU A 56 -2.56 -11.33 -3.78
CA GLU A 56 -1.94 -10.33 -4.66
C GLU A 56 -0.62 -10.86 -5.22
N ASP A 57 -0.40 -10.70 -6.53
CA ASP A 57 0.88 -10.99 -7.15
C ASP A 57 1.83 -9.78 -7.02
N LEU A 58 2.63 -9.79 -5.96
CA LEU A 58 3.61 -8.75 -5.69
C LEU A 58 4.70 -8.65 -6.77
N GLN A 59 4.94 -9.70 -7.56
CA GLN A 59 5.94 -9.69 -8.63
C GLN A 59 5.50 -8.81 -9.81
N LEU A 60 4.18 -8.73 -10.04
CA LEU A 60 3.59 -7.88 -11.06
C LEU A 60 3.20 -6.50 -10.52
N ARG A 61 3.58 -6.17 -9.27
CA ARG A 61 3.30 -4.86 -8.68
C ARG A 61 4.26 -3.82 -9.26
N SER A 62 3.75 -2.94 -10.12
CA SER A 62 4.46 -1.74 -10.56
C SER A 62 4.25 -0.58 -9.58
N ALA A 63 5.26 0.27 -9.42
CA ALA A 63 5.14 1.52 -8.66
C ALA A 63 4.47 2.60 -9.52
N GLU A 64 3.25 2.34 -9.99
CA GLU A 64 2.52 3.31 -10.80
C GLU A 64 1.85 4.37 -9.92
N PRO A 65 2.12 5.67 -10.15
CA PRO A 65 1.42 6.72 -9.44
C PRO A 65 -0.05 6.74 -9.88
N ARG A 66 -0.95 7.12 -8.98
CA ARG A 66 -2.35 7.35 -9.32
C ARG A 66 -2.43 8.45 -10.38
N ARG A 67 -3.15 8.16 -11.47
CA ARG A 67 -3.33 9.12 -12.56
C ARG A 67 -4.33 10.19 -12.16
N TYR A 68 -4.00 11.44 -12.45
CA TYR A 68 -4.90 12.57 -12.24
C TYR A 68 -5.72 12.82 -13.51
N ASN A 69 -7.03 13.06 -13.36
CA ASN A 69 -7.89 13.50 -14.44
C ASN A 69 -8.20 15.01 -14.30
N PRO A 70 -7.62 15.87 -15.16
CA PRO A 70 -7.86 17.32 -15.10
C PRO A 70 -9.30 17.75 -15.40
N ALA A 71 -10.08 16.93 -16.12
CA ALA A 71 -11.45 17.28 -16.47
C ALA A 71 -12.42 17.13 -15.28
N THR A 72 -12.14 16.18 -14.39
CA THR A 72 -13.00 15.88 -13.22
C THR A 72 -12.38 16.34 -11.90
N ASN A 73 -11.13 16.81 -11.91
CA ASN A 73 -10.31 17.11 -10.72
C ASN A 73 -10.17 15.92 -9.74
N LEU A 74 -10.29 14.69 -10.26
CA LEU A 74 -10.22 13.47 -9.45
C LEU A 74 -8.94 12.69 -9.75
N LEU A 75 -8.37 12.11 -8.69
CA LEU A 75 -7.38 11.04 -8.83
C LEU A 75 -8.08 9.73 -9.16
N LEU A 76 -7.77 9.19 -10.34
CA LEU A 76 -8.24 7.88 -10.76
C LEU A 76 -7.82 6.80 -9.74
N PRO A 77 -8.65 5.77 -9.55
CA PRO A 77 -8.31 4.67 -8.65
C PRO A 77 -7.15 3.89 -9.25
N GLY A 78 -6.32 3.32 -8.39
CA GLY A 78 -5.32 2.35 -8.81
C GLY A 78 -5.97 1.03 -9.23
N TRP A 79 -5.13 0.09 -9.64
CA TRP A 79 -5.50 -1.30 -9.80
C TRP A 79 -4.49 -2.19 -9.08
N VAL A 80 -4.89 -3.40 -8.76
CA VAL A 80 -4.07 -4.42 -8.12
C VAL A 80 -4.13 -5.70 -8.95
N ASN A 81 -3.00 -6.38 -9.08
CA ASN A 81 -2.91 -7.65 -9.78
C ASN A 81 -3.19 -8.79 -8.81
N ILE A 82 -4.37 -9.39 -8.91
CA ILE A 82 -4.79 -10.50 -8.05
C ILE A 82 -4.55 -11.81 -8.78
N ASN A 83 -3.86 -12.74 -8.12
CA ASN A 83 -3.64 -14.11 -8.58
C ASN A 83 -4.72 -15.03 -8.01
N TYR A 84 -5.40 -15.74 -8.90
CA TYR A 84 -6.44 -16.73 -8.63
C TYR A 84 -5.88 -18.12 -8.95
N ASN A 85 -5.76 -18.97 -7.92
CA ASN A 85 -5.22 -20.31 -8.09
C ASN A 85 -6.33 -21.36 -8.11
N TYR A 86 -6.47 -22.01 -9.25
CA TYR A 86 -7.46 -23.05 -9.49
C TYR A 86 -6.83 -24.43 -9.45
N LEU A 87 -7.60 -25.37 -8.91
CA LEU A 87 -7.35 -26.79 -8.92
C LEU A 87 -8.46 -27.47 -9.73
N ILE A 88 -8.10 -28.06 -10.87
CA ILE A 88 -9.05 -28.71 -11.77
C ILE A 88 -8.94 -30.22 -11.59
N THR A 89 -10.05 -30.86 -11.24
CA THR A 89 -10.12 -32.28 -10.92
C THR A 89 -11.25 -32.97 -11.66
N TYR A 90 -11.06 -34.25 -12.00
CA TYR A 90 -12.08 -35.08 -12.64
C TYR A 90 -12.79 -36.00 -11.65
N TRP A 91 -14.12 -36.00 -11.71
CA TRP A 91 -15.02 -36.80 -10.90
C TRP A 91 -15.79 -37.77 -11.80
N HIS A 92 -15.58 -39.06 -11.53
CA HIS A 92 -16.18 -40.13 -12.30
C HIS A 92 -17.62 -40.39 -11.81
N SER A 93 -18.52 -40.75 -12.73
CA SER A 93 -19.95 -40.99 -12.45
C SER A 93 -20.29 -42.42 -12.06
N SER A 94 -19.28 -43.25 -11.85
CA SER A 94 -19.41 -44.66 -11.51
C SER A 94 -18.41 -45.04 -10.41
N LYS A 95 -18.63 -46.17 -9.73
CA LYS A 95 -17.66 -46.66 -8.75
C LYS A 95 -16.46 -47.25 -9.50
N PRO A 96 -15.21 -46.93 -9.09
CA PRO A 96 -14.03 -47.53 -9.69
C PRO A 96 -14.14 -49.06 -9.56
N SER A 97 -13.97 -49.75 -10.68
CA SER A 97 -13.94 -51.21 -10.73
C SER A 97 -12.69 -51.74 -10.01
N SER A 98 -12.83 -52.85 -9.27
CA SER A 98 -11.69 -53.55 -8.64
C SER A 98 -10.79 -54.26 -9.65
N ASP A 99 -11.29 -54.48 -10.87
CA ASP A 99 -10.65 -55.35 -11.84
C ASP A 99 -9.82 -54.53 -12.84
N GLY A 100 -8.54 -54.88 -13.01
CA GLY A 100 -7.60 -54.21 -13.92
C GLY A 100 -7.95 -54.32 -15.41
N CYS A 101 -8.91 -55.19 -15.77
CA CYS A 101 -9.45 -55.30 -17.12
C CYS A 101 -10.64 -54.36 -17.38
N SER A 102 -11.07 -53.60 -16.37
CA SER A 102 -12.13 -52.61 -16.55
C SER A 102 -11.74 -51.51 -17.53
N PRO A 103 -12.69 -50.95 -18.31
CA PRO A 103 -12.42 -49.83 -19.21
C PRO A 103 -11.80 -48.61 -18.52
N ASP A 104 -12.06 -48.42 -17.22
CA ASP A 104 -11.51 -47.31 -16.42
C ASP A 104 -10.04 -47.51 -16.00
N SER A 105 -9.57 -48.76 -16.01
CA SER A 105 -8.18 -49.12 -15.69
C SER A 105 -7.28 -49.23 -16.93
N GLN A 106 -7.84 -49.00 -18.13
CA GLN A 106 -7.07 -49.03 -19.38
C GLN A 106 -6.25 -47.74 -19.58
N PRO A 107 -5.13 -47.78 -20.35
CA PRO A 107 -4.35 -46.59 -20.66
C PRO A 107 -5.16 -45.48 -21.34
N ASP A 108 -6.23 -45.84 -22.06
CA ASP A 108 -7.13 -44.92 -22.75
C ASP A 108 -8.42 -44.64 -21.97
N ASN A 109 -8.34 -44.70 -20.64
CA ASN A 109 -9.50 -44.49 -19.78
C ASN A 109 -10.17 -43.12 -20.01
N GLN A 110 -11.44 -43.06 -19.65
CA GLN A 110 -12.25 -41.85 -19.82
C GLN A 110 -11.66 -40.66 -19.04
N ALA A 111 -11.11 -40.91 -17.85
CA ALA A 111 -10.49 -39.87 -17.02
C ALA A 111 -9.30 -39.21 -17.74
N ALA A 112 -8.40 -39.99 -18.34
CA ALA A 112 -7.26 -39.47 -19.09
C ALA A 112 -7.71 -38.72 -20.34
N LYS A 113 -8.65 -39.26 -21.12
CA LYS A 113 -9.19 -38.58 -22.31
C LYS A 113 -9.79 -37.21 -21.97
N ILE A 114 -10.56 -37.13 -20.89
CA ILE A 114 -11.16 -35.87 -20.43
C ILE A 114 -10.09 -34.90 -19.91
N MET A 115 -9.16 -35.38 -19.08
CA MET A 115 -8.09 -34.54 -18.53
C MET A 115 -7.12 -34.07 -19.62
N THR A 116 -6.89 -34.85 -20.69
CA THR A 116 -6.18 -34.40 -21.89
C THR A 116 -6.95 -33.31 -22.63
N GLY A 117 -8.28 -33.41 -22.71
CA GLY A 117 -9.12 -32.34 -23.25
C GLY A 117 -9.00 -31.03 -22.46
N VAL A 118 -9.05 -31.11 -21.13
CA VAL A 118 -8.81 -29.98 -20.21
C VAL A 118 -7.40 -29.40 -20.43
N LEU A 119 -6.38 -30.26 -20.46
CA LEU A 119 -5.00 -29.86 -20.67
C LEU A 119 -4.83 -29.09 -21.98
N ASN A 120 -5.41 -29.60 -23.07
CA ASN A 120 -5.39 -28.92 -24.37
C ASN A 120 -6.12 -27.57 -24.32
N ALA A 121 -7.23 -27.47 -23.59
CA ALA A 121 -7.93 -26.20 -23.40
C ALA A 121 -7.03 -25.17 -22.71
N LEU A 122 -6.35 -25.56 -21.63
CA LEU A 122 -5.47 -24.66 -20.86
C LEU A 122 -4.20 -24.28 -21.63
N ILE A 123 -3.55 -25.24 -22.30
CA ILE A 123 -2.31 -24.99 -23.06
C ILE A 123 -2.57 -24.08 -24.26
N ASN A 124 -3.68 -24.28 -24.97
CA ASN A 124 -4.02 -23.48 -26.15
C ASN A 124 -4.51 -22.07 -25.77
N ASN A 125 -5.08 -21.90 -24.57
CA ASN A 125 -5.59 -20.62 -24.09
C ASN A 125 -4.70 -20.04 -22.99
N ARG A 126 -3.44 -19.74 -23.34
CA ARG A 126 -2.50 -19.02 -22.43
C ARG A 126 -2.89 -17.57 -22.16
N GLN A 127 -3.79 -17.03 -22.95
CA GLN A 127 -4.43 -15.74 -22.72
C GLN A 127 -5.94 -15.96 -22.69
N LEU A 128 -6.58 -15.44 -21.65
CA LEU A 128 -8.04 -15.48 -21.54
C LEU A 128 -8.61 -14.49 -22.56
N SER A 129 -9.36 -14.98 -23.54
CA SER A 129 -9.93 -14.15 -24.62
C SER A 129 -10.81 -13.00 -24.11
N LYS A 130 -11.54 -13.23 -23.00
CA LYS A 130 -12.37 -12.23 -22.33
C LYS A 130 -11.57 -11.26 -21.44
N ILE A 131 -10.34 -11.61 -21.06
CA ILE A 131 -9.47 -10.77 -20.21
C ILE A 131 -8.07 -10.75 -20.85
N PRO A 132 -7.88 -9.99 -21.95
CA PRO A 132 -6.64 -10.05 -22.74
C PRO A 132 -5.38 -9.61 -21.99
N GLY A 133 -5.55 -8.91 -20.86
CA GLY A 133 -4.47 -8.47 -19.98
C GLY A 133 -4.14 -9.42 -18.83
N ALA A 134 -4.87 -10.54 -18.69
CA ALA A 134 -4.59 -11.51 -17.65
C ALA A 134 -3.36 -12.35 -17.98
N TYR A 135 -2.48 -12.50 -17.00
CA TYR A 135 -1.30 -13.35 -17.09
C TYR A 135 -1.63 -14.73 -16.52
N THR A 136 -1.47 -15.78 -17.32
CA THR A 136 -1.83 -17.15 -16.88
C THR A 136 -0.58 -18.03 -16.76
N ARG A 137 -0.55 -18.89 -15.74
CA ARG A 137 0.45 -19.93 -15.56
C ARG A 137 -0.25 -21.29 -15.65
N VAL A 138 0.01 -21.99 -16.74
CA VAL A 138 -0.51 -23.34 -16.99
C VAL A 138 0.44 -24.35 -16.35
N ILE A 139 -0.04 -25.09 -15.34
CA ILE A 139 0.67 -26.21 -14.68
C ILE A 139 2.07 -25.81 -14.21
N PRO A 140 2.18 -24.86 -13.26
CA PRO A 140 3.47 -24.52 -12.69
C PRO A 140 4.03 -25.72 -11.89
N PRO A 141 5.36 -25.95 -11.89
CA PRO A 141 6.00 -27.06 -11.18
C PRO A 141 6.07 -26.84 -9.65
N GLN A 142 5.07 -26.18 -9.07
CA GLN A 142 5.06 -25.73 -7.67
C GLN A 142 4.63 -26.83 -6.68
N GLU A 143 4.07 -27.93 -7.18
CA GLU A 143 3.52 -29.01 -6.35
C GLU A 143 4.61 -29.96 -5.84
N ASN A 144 4.80 -29.96 -4.53
CA ASN A 144 5.49 -31.04 -3.84
C ASN A 144 4.49 -32.16 -3.54
N LEU A 145 4.86 -33.43 -3.80
CA LEU A 145 4.02 -34.60 -3.51
C LEU A 145 3.46 -34.63 -2.07
N ASN A 146 4.22 -34.10 -1.11
CA ASN A 146 3.79 -33.97 0.29
C ASN A 146 2.59 -33.02 0.48
N SER A 147 2.54 -31.93 -0.27
CA SER A 147 1.44 -30.95 -0.21
C SER A 147 0.16 -31.54 -0.79
N LEU A 148 0.28 -32.20 -1.95
CA LEU A 148 -0.84 -32.87 -2.62
C LEU A 148 -1.39 -34.04 -1.76
N GLY A 149 -0.51 -34.77 -1.07
CA GLY A 149 -0.90 -35.81 -0.12
C GLY A 149 -1.79 -35.29 1.01
N ASN A 150 -1.39 -34.18 1.65
CA ASN A 150 -2.19 -33.55 2.70
C ASN A 150 -3.55 -33.06 2.19
N PHE A 151 -3.58 -32.49 0.98
CA PHE A 151 -4.82 -32.04 0.34
C PHE A 151 -5.81 -33.18 0.11
N TRP A 152 -5.34 -34.30 -0.46
CA TRP A 152 -6.20 -35.47 -0.67
C TRP A 152 -6.61 -36.17 0.63
N GLN A 153 -5.78 -36.10 1.69
CA GLN A 153 -6.17 -36.59 3.01
C GLN A 153 -7.33 -35.77 3.59
N ALA A 154 -7.28 -34.44 3.45
CA ALA A 154 -8.37 -33.56 3.86
C ALA A 154 -9.65 -33.80 3.04
N LEU A 155 -9.50 -34.14 1.75
CA LEU A 155 -10.57 -34.56 0.86
C LEU A 155 -10.77 -36.09 0.87
N GLY A 156 -10.85 -36.70 2.06
CA GLY A 156 -11.40 -38.05 2.20
C GLY A 156 -10.54 -39.18 1.63
N ASN A 157 -9.22 -39.01 1.55
CA ASN A 157 -8.23 -40.03 1.18
C ASN A 157 -8.43 -40.65 -0.21
N ARG A 158 -8.93 -39.88 -1.18
CA ARG A 158 -9.09 -40.35 -2.58
C ARG A 158 -8.22 -39.53 -3.52
N PRO A 159 -6.94 -39.91 -3.75
CA PRO A 159 -6.07 -39.17 -4.65
C PRO A 159 -6.61 -39.22 -6.08
N ARG A 160 -6.62 -38.07 -6.75
CA ARG A 160 -7.01 -37.94 -8.16
C ARG A 160 -5.94 -37.13 -8.89
N LEU A 161 -5.96 -37.22 -10.22
CA LEU A 161 -5.19 -36.30 -11.05
C LEU A 161 -5.78 -34.89 -10.92
N SER A 162 -4.93 -33.94 -10.55
CA SER A 162 -5.26 -32.52 -10.45
C SER A 162 -4.36 -31.70 -11.36
N LEU A 163 -4.97 -30.74 -12.07
CA LEU A 163 -4.24 -29.75 -12.86
C LEU A 163 -4.33 -28.40 -12.15
N LEU A 164 -3.18 -27.82 -11.84
CA LEU A 164 -3.10 -26.46 -11.34
C LEU A 164 -3.15 -25.45 -12.48
N TYR A 165 -3.89 -24.38 -12.26
CA TYR A 165 -3.97 -23.26 -13.17
C TYR A 165 -4.05 -21.95 -12.39
N SER A 166 -3.09 -21.06 -12.60
CA SER A 166 -3.07 -19.75 -11.94
C SER A 166 -3.37 -18.66 -12.95
N VAL A 167 -4.23 -17.72 -12.57
CA VAL A 167 -4.61 -16.55 -13.37
C VAL A 167 -4.36 -15.30 -12.57
N THR A 168 -3.46 -14.44 -13.04
CA THR A 168 -3.29 -13.10 -12.48
C THR A 168 -4.05 -12.10 -13.33
N ALA A 169 -5.03 -11.42 -12.75
CA ALA A 169 -5.83 -10.41 -13.43
C ALA A 169 -5.81 -9.04 -12.72
N PRO A 170 -5.79 -7.93 -13.47
CA PRO A 170 -5.84 -6.59 -12.89
C PRO A 170 -7.26 -6.25 -12.45
N VAL A 171 -7.42 -5.91 -11.17
CA VAL A 171 -8.70 -5.52 -10.55
C VAL A 171 -8.62 -4.05 -10.12
N LYS A 172 -9.61 -3.25 -10.51
CA LYS A 172 -9.68 -1.83 -10.12
C LYS A 172 -9.91 -1.72 -8.61
N LEU A 173 -9.29 -0.74 -7.97
CA LEU A 173 -9.63 -0.39 -6.59
C LEU A 173 -10.94 0.40 -6.55
N GLN A 174 -11.66 0.31 -5.43
CA GLN A 174 -12.86 1.09 -5.21
C GLN A 174 -12.55 2.59 -5.31
N ASP A 175 -13.44 3.32 -5.98
CA ASP A 175 -13.34 4.77 -6.14
C ASP A 175 -13.61 5.48 -4.81
N VAL A 176 -12.53 5.80 -4.09
CA VAL A 176 -12.58 6.79 -3.01
C VAL A 176 -12.45 8.16 -3.65
N ILE A 177 -13.48 9.00 -3.50
CA ILE A 177 -13.50 10.39 -4.00
C ILE A 177 -12.31 11.14 -3.40
N ASN A 178 -11.29 11.35 -4.21
CA ASN A 178 -10.10 12.10 -3.85
C ASN A 178 -9.92 13.23 -4.85
N MET A 179 -10.47 14.38 -4.48
CA MET A 179 -10.44 15.60 -5.28
C MET A 179 -9.15 16.36 -4.99
N VAL A 180 -8.39 16.65 -6.03
CA VAL A 180 -7.16 17.42 -5.96
C VAL A 180 -7.29 18.58 -6.93
N GLU A 181 -7.18 19.81 -6.42
CA GLU A 181 -7.22 20.98 -7.30
C GLU A 181 -5.95 21.04 -8.17
N PRO A 182 -6.09 21.32 -9.47
CA PRO A 182 -4.94 21.43 -10.35
C PRO A 182 -4.16 22.71 -10.03
N VAL A 183 -2.83 22.62 -10.10
CA VAL A 183 -1.97 23.81 -10.05
C VAL A 183 -2.24 24.66 -11.30
N ARG A 184 -2.83 25.84 -11.09
CA ARG A 184 -3.17 26.77 -12.19
C ARG A 184 -2.07 27.78 -12.47
N GLU A 185 -1.41 28.24 -11.41
CA GLU A 185 -0.38 29.28 -11.46
C GLU A 185 0.79 28.88 -10.59
N ILE A 186 2.00 29.19 -11.06
CA ILE A 186 3.24 28.97 -10.33
C ILE A 186 3.88 30.34 -10.14
N SER A 187 3.91 30.83 -8.92
CA SER A 187 4.66 32.03 -8.54
C SER A 187 5.93 31.64 -7.80
N HIS A 188 7.02 32.36 -8.08
CA HIS A 188 8.29 32.17 -7.41
C HIS A 188 8.94 33.52 -7.14
N SER A 189 9.73 33.61 -6.07
CA SER A 189 10.47 34.82 -5.69
C SER A 189 11.89 34.44 -5.27
N VAL A 190 12.88 35.17 -5.76
CA VAL A 190 14.28 35.01 -5.35
C VAL A 190 14.62 36.11 -4.34
N VAL A 191 15.01 35.71 -3.13
CA VAL A 191 15.40 36.63 -2.06
C VAL A 191 16.85 36.37 -1.69
N GLN A 192 17.63 37.44 -1.52
CA GLN A 192 19.00 37.32 -1.04
C GLN A 192 18.99 36.86 0.42
N LYS A 193 19.56 35.68 0.69
CA LYS A 193 19.66 35.15 2.04
C LYS A 193 20.71 35.94 2.83
N SER A 194 20.37 36.39 4.04
CA SER A 194 21.32 37.01 4.94
C SER A 194 22.40 36.01 5.38
N ASN A 195 23.59 36.50 5.72
CA ASN A 195 24.68 35.66 6.24
C ASN A 195 24.42 35.16 7.67
N LEU A 196 23.26 35.49 8.26
CA LEU A 196 22.86 35.04 9.58
C LEU A 196 22.46 33.56 9.54
N ILE A 197 23.13 32.76 10.35
CA ILE A 197 22.80 31.35 10.51
C ILE A 197 21.86 31.24 11.71
N SER A 198 20.74 30.54 11.55
CA SER A 198 19.76 30.35 12.64
C SER A 198 20.39 29.75 13.91
N THR A 199 21.45 28.95 13.79
CA THR A 199 22.18 28.41 14.93
C THR A 199 22.88 29.48 15.76
N GLN A 200 23.47 30.51 15.12
CA GLN A 200 24.11 31.62 15.82
C GLN A 200 23.09 32.46 16.58
N ILE A 201 21.93 32.71 15.97
CA ILE A 201 20.83 33.43 16.61
C ILE A 201 20.28 32.63 17.80
N ASN A 202 20.02 31.32 17.62
CA ASN A 202 19.53 30.45 18.69
C ASN A 202 20.49 30.42 19.89
N GLN A 203 21.80 30.33 19.63
CA GLN A 203 22.81 30.35 20.68
C GLN A 203 22.80 31.67 21.43
N ALA A 204 22.84 32.79 20.71
CA ALA A 204 22.88 34.11 21.31
C ALA A 204 21.60 34.42 22.11
N LEU A 205 20.43 33.98 21.63
CA LEU A 205 19.17 34.04 22.37
C LEU A 205 19.16 33.14 23.61
N SER A 206 19.77 31.95 23.55
CA SER A 206 19.86 31.05 24.70
C SER A 206 20.75 31.64 25.81
N GLU A 207 21.88 32.23 25.41
CA GLU A 207 22.78 32.93 26.32
C GLU A 207 22.08 34.15 26.95
N LYS A 208 21.35 34.92 26.14
CA LYS A 208 20.56 36.07 26.63
C LYS A 208 19.45 35.63 27.58
N LEU A 209 18.75 34.52 27.30
CA LEU A 209 17.73 33.96 28.19
C LEU A 209 18.32 33.57 29.54
N CYS A 210 19.51 32.96 29.51
CA CYS A 210 20.24 32.58 30.72
C CYS A 210 20.60 33.80 31.56
N VAL A 211 21.06 34.89 30.93
CA VAL A 211 21.40 36.14 31.61
C VAL A 211 20.15 36.79 32.21
N ASP A 212 19.06 36.87 31.45
CA ASP A 212 17.81 37.52 31.89
C ASP A 212 17.10 36.75 33.02
N LEU A 213 17.41 35.45 33.19
CA LEU A 213 16.95 34.63 34.31
C LEU A 213 17.85 34.70 35.56
N GLY A 214 18.96 35.44 35.50
CA GLY A 214 19.88 35.66 36.63
C GLY A 214 21.27 35.03 36.49
N GLY A 215 21.56 34.35 35.38
CA GLY A 215 22.92 33.93 35.02
C GLY A 215 23.58 32.86 35.91
N THR A 216 22.83 32.21 36.80
CA THR A 216 23.35 31.17 37.70
C THR A 216 23.51 29.81 37.00
N GLU A 217 24.34 28.93 37.55
CA GLU A 217 24.49 27.55 37.03
C GLU A 217 23.17 26.77 37.11
N ASP A 218 22.35 26.99 38.14
CA ASP A 218 21.02 26.36 38.27
C ASP A 218 20.08 26.73 37.12
N VAL A 219 20.16 27.97 36.64
CA VAL A 219 19.41 28.45 35.46
C VAL A 219 19.91 27.75 34.19
N ARG A 220 21.22 27.57 34.03
CA ARG A 220 21.78 26.82 32.89
C ARG A 220 21.30 25.38 32.88
N PHE A 221 21.24 24.71 34.02
CA PHE A 221 20.66 23.37 34.14
C PHE A 221 19.17 23.35 33.81
N ALA A 222 18.40 24.35 34.28
CA ALA A 222 16.98 24.48 33.98
C ALA A 222 16.69 24.73 32.49
N LEU A 223 17.64 25.33 31.76
CA LEU A 223 17.55 25.61 30.31
C LEU A 223 18.17 24.51 29.44
N ALA A 224 18.90 23.54 30.00
CA ALA A 224 19.64 22.53 29.24
C ALA A 224 18.77 21.65 28.32
N LYS A 225 17.47 21.52 28.64
CA LYS A 225 16.47 20.78 27.84
C LYS A 225 15.47 21.70 27.14
N VAL A 226 15.75 23.00 27.09
CA VAL A 226 14.96 24.00 26.37
C VAL A 226 15.63 24.29 25.03
N ASN A 227 14.87 24.18 23.95
CA ASN A 227 15.31 24.42 22.59
C ASN A 227 14.63 25.67 22.03
N LEU A 228 15.44 26.60 21.56
CA LEU A 228 15.03 27.82 20.88
C LEU A 228 15.29 27.63 19.39
N LYS A 229 14.24 27.69 18.57
CA LYS A 229 14.34 27.62 17.11
C LYS A 229 13.78 28.89 16.49
N THR A 230 14.61 29.58 15.73
CA THR A 230 14.20 30.78 14.97
C THR A 230 13.81 30.45 13.54
N GLU A 231 12.72 31.05 13.07
CA GLU A 231 12.32 31.10 11.67
C GLU A 231 12.27 32.58 11.23
N PHE A 232 12.85 32.90 10.07
CA PHE A 232 12.84 34.27 9.56
C PHE A 232 11.45 34.63 9.01
N THR A 233 10.99 35.85 9.27
CA THR A 233 9.76 36.34 8.66
C THR A 233 10.02 36.90 7.27
N THR A 234 9.10 36.70 6.32
CA THR A 234 9.15 37.35 5.01
C THR A 234 8.67 38.80 5.04
N GLU A 235 8.06 39.25 6.14
CA GLU A 235 7.51 40.60 6.31
C GLU A 235 8.55 41.58 6.90
N GLY A 236 8.94 42.61 6.14
CA GLY A 236 9.63 43.79 6.67
C GLY A 236 11.15 43.70 6.81
N ASN A 237 11.79 42.66 6.28
CA ASN A 237 13.27 42.52 6.25
C ASN A 237 13.90 43.27 5.07
N GLU A 238 13.50 44.53 4.85
CA GLU A 238 14.12 45.40 3.83
C GLU A 238 15.37 46.12 4.37
N ASN A 239 15.45 46.29 5.69
CA ASN A 239 16.56 46.95 6.37
C ASN A 239 17.63 45.94 6.78
N ARG A 240 18.84 46.06 6.19
CA ARG A 240 19.98 45.16 6.44
C ARG A 240 20.51 45.15 7.88
N GLU A 241 20.05 46.08 8.71
CA GLU A 241 20.55 46.29 10.07
C GLU A 241 19.69 45.59 11.13
N ASN A 242 18.42 45.27 10.84
CA ASN A 242 17.47 44.71 11.80
C ASN A 242 16.65 43.59 11.17
N GLU A 243 16.61 42.44 11.81
CA GLU A 243 15.94 41.23 11.32
C GLU A 243 14.82 40.81 12.27
N LYS A 244 13.62 40.62 11.70
CA LYS A 244 12.46 40.11 12.43
C LYS A 244 12.39 38.60 12.33
N ILE A 245 12.22 37.95 13.48
CA ILE A 245 12.19 36.49 13.59
C ILE A 245 10.96 36.00 14.36
N ILE A 246 10.56 34.77 14.05
CA ILE A 246 9.61 33.98 14.83
C ILE A 246 10.41 33.06 15.74
N LEU A 247 10.20 33.17 17.05
CA LEU A 247 10.84 32.31 18.04
C LEU A 247 9.91 31.16 18.44
N LYS A 248 10.32 29.92 18.17
CA LYS A 248 9.65 28.71 18.66
C LYS A 248 10.43 28.14 19.82
N VAL A 249 9.80 28.07 20.99
CA VAL A 249 10.38 27.53 22.22
C VAL A 249 9.73 26.20 22.54
N SER A 250 10.54 25.17 22.71
CA SER A 250 10.09 23.81 23.00
C SER A 250 11.02 23.11 23.95
N GLY A 251 10.52 22.15 24.73
CA GLY A 251 11.34 21.35 25.62
C GLY A 251 10.80 21.26 27.03
N ILE A 252 11.68 20.93 27.97
CA ILE A 252 11.35 20.65 29.36
C ILE A 252 12.17 21.59 30.25
N THR A 253 11.52 22.15 31.27
CA THR A 253 12.16 22.93 32.33
C THR A 253 11.49 22.63 33.67
N TYR A 254 12.02 23.16 34.77
CA TYR A 254 11.36 23.03 36.08
C TYR A 254 10.16 23.98 36.17
N SER A 255 9.10 23.55 36.84
CA SER A 255 7.87 24.33 37.07
C SER A 255 8.14 25.76 37.58
N ASP A 256 9.13 25.94 38.45
CA ASP A 256 9.55 27.25 39.00
C ASP A 256 10.08 28.24 37.96
N TYR A 257 10.65 27.74 36.85
CA TYR A 257 11.24 28.55 35.78
C TYR A 257 10.30 28.72 34.58
N LEU A 258 9.26 27.88 34.45
CA LEU A 258 8.32 27.93 33.33
C LEU A 258 7.65 29.30 33.19
N SER A 259 7.10 29.84 34.28
CA SER A 259 6.42 31.13 34.29
C SER A 259 7.38 32.29 34.01
N LYS A 260 8.58 32.22 34.59
CA LYS A 260 9.65 33.20 34.39
C LYS A 260 10.12 33.25 32.94
N ILE A 261 10.36 32.09 32.32
CA ILE A 261 10.75 31.97 30.91
C ILE A 261 9.68 32.57 30.00
N LYS A 262 8.40 32.23 30.21
CA LYS A 262 7.29 32.78 29.42
C LYS A 262 7.20 34.30 29.53
N ASN A 263 7.37 34.85 30.73
CA ASN A 263 7.34 36.29 30.95
C ASN A 263 8.50 37.01 30.25
N ILE A 264 9.71 36.44 30.26
CA ILE A 264 10.87 37.02 29.57
C ILE A 264 10.67 37.00 28.06
N ILE A 265 10.19 35.89 27.49
CA ILE A 265 9.93 35.80 26.05
C ILE A 265 8.84 36.80 25.63
N LEU A 266 7.79 36.97 26.45
CA LEU A 266 6.75 37.99 26.22
C LEU A 266 7.32 39.41 26.29
N ALA A 267 8.24 39.68 27.22
CA ALA A 267 8.93 40.96 27.30
C ALA A 267 9.78 41.22 26.06
N TRP A 268 10.50 40.21 25.56
CA TRP A 268 11.29 40.33 24.33
C TRP A 268 10.44 40.60 23.08
N LYS A 269 9.24 40.04 23.00
CA LYS A 269 8.27 40.32 21.93
C LYS A 269 7.76 41.77 21.98
N ASN A 270 7.51 42.28 23.17
CA ASN A 270 6.98 43.63 23.37
C ASN A 270 8.07 44.71 23.39
N SER A 271 9.35 44.32 23.35
CA SER A 271 10.49 45.22 23.33
C SER A 271 10.56 46.01 22.01
N GLN A 272 10.82 47.31 22.11
CA GLN A 272 11.16 48.16 20.96
C GLN A 272 12.65 48.10 20.61
N ASP A 273 13.46 47.51 21.48
CA ASP A 273 14.90 47.33 21.30
C ASP A 273 15.22 45.91 20.84
N ALA A 274 16.34 45.77 20.11
CA ALA A 274 16.85 44.48 19.67
C ALA A 274 17.19 43.60 20.88
N VAL A 275 16.69 42.36 20.88
CA VAL A 275 16.88 41.41 22.00
C VAL A 275 18.34 41.01 22.10
N VAL A 276 18.97 40.76 20.96
CA VAL A 276 20.39 40.43 20.80
C VAL A 276 20.89 41.00 19.48
N SER A 277 22.18 41.36 19.41
CA SER A 277 22.86 41.67 18.15
C SER A 277 23.78 40.51 17.76
N VAL A 278 23.64 40.00 16.53
CA VAL A 278 24.51 38.96 15.97
C VAL A 278 25.15 39.52 14.70
N ASN A 279 26.47 39.54 14.64
CA ASN A 279 27.25 40.09 13.51
C ASN A 279 26.85 41.53 13.14
N GLY A 280 26.49 42.36 14.12
CA GLY A 280 26.08 43.75 13.91
C GLY A 280 24.63 43.93 13.46
N ILE A 281 23.85 42.85 13.36
CA ILE A 281 22.42 42.89 13.01
C ILE A 281 21.58 42.71 14.28
N GLY A 282 20.65 43.63 14.52
CA GLY A 282 19.71 43.57 15.64
C GLY A 282 18.62 42.54 15.39
N ILE A 283 18.38 41.63 16.33
CA ILE A 283 17.36 40.59 16.24
C ILE A 283 16.11 41.02 17.03
N PHE A 284 14.98 41.05 16.34
CA PHE A 284 13.66 41.39 16.90
C PHE A 284 12.73 40.20 16.85
N ILE A 285 12.01 39.95 17.94
CA ILE A 285 11.04 38.86 18.00
C ILE A 285 9.67 39.39 17.59
N ALA A 286 9.22 39.04 16.39
CA ALA A 286 7.92 39.45 15.87
C ALA A 286 6.78 38.57 16.39
N LYS A 287 7.05 37.26 16.54
CA LYS A 287 6.09 36.28 17.06
C LYS A 287 6.81 35.23 17.90
N GLU A 288 6.19 34.80 18.97
CA GLU A 288 6.64 33.74 19.86
C GLU A 288 5.62 32.59 19.91
N ASN A 289 6.11 31.36 19.93
CA ASN A 289 5.31 30.18 20.26
C ASN A 289 6.04 29.38 21.34
N SER A 290 5.46 29.34 22.55
CA SER A 290 6.01 28.62 23.70
C SER A 290 5.10 27.49 24.19
N ASP A 291 4.12 27.07 23.38
CA ASP A 291 3.11 26.08 23.77
C ASP A 291 3.70 24.68 24.00
N LYS A 292 4.86 24.42 23.38
CA LYS A 292 5.61 23.16 23.49
C LYS A 292 6.65 23.15 24.60
N LEU A 293 6.68 24.18 25.46
CA LEU A 293 7.51 24.22 26.66
C LEU A 293 6.72 23.70 27.85
N ILE A 294 7.22 22.64 28.48
CA ILE A 294 6.54 21.94 29.58
C ILE A 294 7.37 22.09 30.86
N GLY A 295 6.69 22.46 31.95
CA GLY A 295 7.27 22.45 33.30
C GLY A 295 7.03 21.09 33.97
N ILE A 296 8.09 20.51 34.53
CA ILE A 296 8.02 19.31 35.39
C ILE A 296 8.27 19.71 36.84
#